data_AF-A0AB39M6G5-F1
#
_entry.id   AF-A0AB39M6G5-F1
#
_cell.length_a   1.000
_cell.length_b   1.000
_cell.length_c   1.000
_cell.angle_alpha   90.00
_cell.angle_beta   90.00
_cell.angle_gamma   90.00
#
_symmetry.space_group_name_H-M   'P 1'
#
loop_
_entity.id
_entity.type
_entity.pdbx_description
1 polymer ?
#
loop_
_entity_poly.entity_id
_entity_poly.type
_entity_poly.pdbx_seq_one_letter_code
_entity_poly.pdbx_strand_id
1 'polypeptide(L)'
;MGDLLAAVGAAQTNIDRLARPDALRAAAEEISKVAHASGAQALLAASPVAERLVGAVLSITDDLVNLDSYLRGNQRVLIVDVNFASGTAVAQAARTARNAGAQYIQAAVLHQLTPVTAGANACGVDDLVVLSDEDHADDEPSGSTSSGLWW
;
A
#
# COMPACT_ATOMS: atom_id res chain seq x y z
N MET A 1 12.63 -15.37 17.09
CA MET A 1 13.21 -14.02 17.32
C MET A 1 13.78 -13.43 16.03
N GLY A 2 14.51 -14.22 15.21
CA GLY A 2 15.05 -13.74 13.92
C GLY A 2 14.00 -13.20 12.95
N ASP A 3 12.85 -13.88 12.83
CA ASP A 3 11.80 -13.49 11.88
C ASP A 3 11.14 -12.15 12.20
N LEU A 4 10.99 -11.82 13.49
CA LEU A 4 10.42 -10.53 13.89
C LEU A 4 11.38 -9.38 13.63
N LEU A 5 12.67 -9.57 13.93
CA LEU A 5 13.69 -8.56 13.65
C LEU A 5 13.86 -8.33 12.14
N ALA A 6 13.77 -9.39 11.35
CA ALA A 6 13.75 -9.29 9.89
C ALA A 6 12.53 -8.51 9.39
N ALA A 7 11.33 -8.80 9.91
CA ALA A 7 10.11 -8.08 9.54
C ALA A 7 10.17 -6.59 9.91
N VAL A 8 10.71 -6.25 11.09
CA VAL A 8 10.91 -4.85 11.51
C VAL A 8 11.95 -4.14 10.63
N GLY A 9 13.06 -4.82 10.30
CA GLY A 9 14.06 -4.28 9.38
C GLY A 9 13.48 -4.00 7.99
N ALA A 10 12.74 -4.95 7.43
CA ALA A 10 12.04 -4.78 6.15
C ALA A 10 11.02 -3.65 6.20
N ALA A 11 10.24 -3.55 7.29
CA ALA A 11 9.28 -2.46 7.49
C ALA A 11 9.96 -1.10 7.39
N GLN A 12 11.10 -0.94 8.07
CA GLN A 12 11.85 0.32 8.06
C GLN A 12 12.42 0.62 6.68
N THR A 13 13.00 -0.37 5.98
CA THR A 13 13.51 -0.19 4.61
C THR A 13 12.41 0.28 3.65
N ASN A 14 11.21 -0.29 3.74
CA ASN A 14 10.07 0.12 2.91
C ASN A 14 9.65 1.58 3.19
N ILE A 15 9.61 1.97 4.47
CA ILE A 15 9.29 3.34 4.88
C ILE A 15 10.36 4.32 4.36
N ASP A 16 11.64 3.97 4.53
CA ASP A 16 12.76 4.81 4.08
C ASP A 16 12.76 4.96 2.55
N ARG A 17 12.35 3.93 1.80
CA ARG A 17 12.20 4.00 0.34
C ARG A 17 11.19 5.07 -0.08
N LEU A 18 10.07 5.21 0.64
CA LEU A 18 9.06 6.25 0.40
C LEU A 18 9.52 7.67 0.77
N ALA A 19 10.69 7.83 1.39
CA ALA A 19 11.30 9.14 1.53
C ALA A 19 11.74 9.73 0.18
N ARG A 20 12.06 8.85 -0.81
CA ARG A 20 12.46 9.25 -2.16
C ARG A 20 11.24 9.72 -2.98
N PRO A 21 11.26 10.91 -3.59
CA PRO A 21 10.10 11.47 -4.30
C PRO A 21 9.59 10.60 -5.46
N ASP A 22 10.51 9.98 -6.20
CA ASP A 22 10.22 9.06 -7.31
C ASP A 22 9.47 7.81 -6.84
N ALA A 23 9.96 7.18 -5.77
CA ALA A 23 9.31 6.00 -5.19
C ALA A 23 7.95 6.33 -4.57
N LEU A 24 7.83 7.47 -3.89
CA LEU A 24 6.55 7.94 -3.35
C LEU A 24 5.54 8.20 -4.47
N ARG A 25 5.97 8.81 -5.57
CA ARG A 25 5.10 9.06 -6.72
C ARG A 25 4.62 7.76 -7.36
N ALA A 26 5.52 6.81 -7.59
CA ALA A 26 5.16 5.50 -8.15
C ALA A 26 4.13 4.78 -7.27
N ALA A 27 4.37 4.72 -5.95
CA ALA A 27 3.42 4.14 -5.00
C ALA A 27 2.07 4.86 -4.99
N ALA A 28 2.07 6.19 -5.08
CA ALA A 28 0.83 6.98 -5.15
C ALA A 28 0.04 6.69 -6.43
N GLU A 29 0.72 6.53 -7.57
CA GLU A 29 0.09 6.16 -8.84
C GLU A 29 -0.53 4.75 -8.77
N GLU A 30 0.12 3.78 -8.13
CA GLU A 30 -0.43 2.43 -7.93
C GLU A 30 -1.67 2.44 -7.03
N ILE A 31 -1.61 3.15 -5.90
CA ILE A 31 -2.78 3.30 -5.01
C ILE A 31 -3.91 4.02 -5.72
N SER A 32 -3.62 5.05 -6.52
CA SER A 32 -4.63 5.75 -7.32
C SER A 32 -5.32 4.78 -8.29
N LYS A 33 -4.58 3.90 -8.98
CA LYS A 33 -5.17 2.86 -9.85
C LYS A 33 -6.12 1.94 -9.07
N VAL A 34 -5.73 1.49 -7.87
CA VAL A 34 -6.59 0.66 -7.02
C VAL A 34 -7.85 1.41 -6.59
N ALA A 35 -7.72 2.68 -6.20
CA ALA A 35 -8.84 3.52 -5.80
C ALA A 35 -9.87 3.68 -6.94
N HIS A 36 -9.40 3.95 -8.16
CA HIS A 36 -10.28 4.04 -9.33
C HIS A 36 -10.93 2.69 -9.67
N ALA A 37 -10.16 1.60 -9.65
CA ALA A 37 -10.66 0.26 -9.97
C ALA A 37 -11.78 -0.20 -9.01
N SER A 38 -11.70 0.17 -7.73
CA SER A 38 -12.70 -0.16 -6.72
C SER A 38 -13.87 0.82 -6.65
N GLY A 39 -13.76 1.95 -7.34
CA GLY A 39 -14.69 3.07 -7.23
C GLY A 39 -14.66 3.69 -5.82
N ALA A 40 -13.49 3.71 -5.19
CA ALA A 40 -13.29 4.39 -3.92
C ALA A 40 -13.62 5.87 -4.08
N GLN A 41 -14.32 6.42 -3.09
CA GLN A 41 -14.68 7.84 -3.02
C GLN A 41 -13.85 8.55 -1.96
N ALA A 42 -13.38 7.81 -0.97
CA ALA A 42 -12.55 8.34 0.10
C ALA A 42 -11.36 7.43 0.40
N LEU A 43 -10.27 8.05 0.85
CA LEU A 43 -9.08 7.37 1.35
C LEU A 43 -8.98 7.50 2.86
N LEU A 44 -8.47 6.47 3.53
CA LEU A 44 -8.12 6.50 4.95
C LEU A 44 -6.75 5.87 5.16
N ALA A 45 -5.83 6.59 5.79
CA ALA A 45 -4.53 6.04 6.14
C ALA A 45 -4.67 5.11 7.36
N ALA A 46 -4.08 3.92 7.31
CA ALA A 46 -4.03 3.00 8.45
C ALA A 46 -2.90 3.31 9.43
N SER A 47 -1.89 4.09 8.99
CA SER A 47 -0.71 4.43 9.76
C SER A 47 -0.19 5.84 9.43
N PRO A 48 0.60 6.47 10.32
CA PRO A 48 1.18 7.79 10.05
C PRO A 48 2.06 7.84 8.80
N VAL A 49 2.72 6.74 8.45
CA VAL A 49 3.51 6.68 7.20
C VAL A 49 2.58 6.68 6.00
N ALA A 50 1.45 5.95 6.08
CA ALA A 50 0.47 5.92 5.01
C ALA A 50 -0.25 7.26 4.81
N GLU A 51 -0.32 8.14 5.82
CA GLU A 51 -0.86 9.51 5.64
C GLU A 51 -0.09 10.30 4.58
N ARG A 52 1.24 10.18 4.56
CA ARG A 52 2.08 10.81 3.54
C ARG A 52 1.76 10.28 2.15
N LEU A 53 1.55 8.97 2.03
CA LEU A 53 1.17 8.32 0.77
C LEU A 53 -0.22 8.76 0.32
N VAL A 54 -1.21 8.78 1.22
CA VAL A 54 -2.57 9.30 0.95
C VAL A 54 -2.50 10.76 0.49
N GLY A 55 -1.72 11.60 1.17
CA GLY A 55 -1.52 12.99 0.75
C GLY A 55 -0.94 13.11 -0.66
N ALA A 56 0.00 12.24 -1.03
CA ALA A 56 0.54 12.17 -2.38
C ALA A 56 -0.53 11.74 -3.41
N VAL A 57 -1.36 10.74 -3.10
CA VAL A 57 -2.45 10.29 -3.96
C VAL A 57 -3.46 11.41 -4.21
N LEU A 58 -3.87 12.11 -3.15
CA LEU A 58 -4.80 13.24 -3.23
C LEU A 58 -4.22 14.45 -3.96
N SER A 59 -2.90 14.54 -4.07
CA SER A 59 -2.23 15.61 -4.83
C SER A 59 -2.21 15.34 -6.34
N ILE A 60 -2.44 14.08 -6.76
CA ILE A 60 -2.43 13.67 -8.17
C ILE A 60 -3.79 13.18 -8.67
N THR A 61 -4.79 13.08 -7.79
CA THR A 61 -6.13 12.54 -8.08
C THR A 61 -7.18 13.53 -7.57
N ASP A 62 -7.98 14.09 -8.47
CA ASP A 62 -8.88 15.22 -8.15
C ASP A 62 -10.24 14.81 -7.58
N ASP A 63 -10.65 13.54 -7.73
CA ASP A 63 -11.99 13.03 -7.37
C ASP A 63 -12.03 12.25 -6.06
N LEU A 64 -10.88 11.99 -5.44
CA LEU A 64 -10.76 11.36 -4.13
C LEU A 64 -10.75 12.39 -3.01
N VAL A 65 -11.39 12.06 -1.89
CA VAL A 65 -11.31 12.85 -0.66
C VAL A 65 -10.65 12.08 0.47
N ASN A 66 -10.06 12.77 1.43
CA ASN A 66 -9.68 12.14 2.69
C ASN A 66 -10.94 11.93 3.55
N LEU A 67 -11.16 10.72 4.05
CA LEU A 67 -12.30 10.40 4.91
C LEU A 67 -12.30 11.24 6.20
N ASP A 68 -11.13 11.55 6.77
CA ASP A 68 -11.02 12.40 7.97
C ASP A 68 -11.54 13.83 7.72
N SER A 69 -11.58 14.24 6.47
CA SER A 69 -12.01 15.59 6.05
C SER A 69 -13.49 15.64 5.63
N TYR A 70 -14.14 14.51 5.39
CA TYR A 70 -15.47 14.46 4.77
C TYR A 70 -16.33 13.34 5.36
N LEU A 71 -17.24 13.71 6.27
CA LEU A 71 -18.21 12.78 6.86
C LEU A 71 -19.47 12.73 6.00
N ARG A 72 -19.55 11.77 5.09
CA ARG A 72 -20.83 11.34 4.53
C ARG A 72 -21.01 9.84 4.65
N GLY A 73 -22.15 9.44 5.18
CA GLY A 73 -22.54 8.04 5.18
C GLY A 73 -22.66 7.52 3.74
N ASN A 74 -22.44 6.22 3.59
CA ASN A 74 -22.59 5.47 2.34
C ASN A 74 -21.47 5.65 1.30
N GLN A 75 -20.24 5.94 1.75
CA GLN A 75 -19.07 5.99 0.87
C GLN A 75 -18.38 4.63 0.72
N ARG A 76 -17.69 4.47 -0.42
CA ARG A 76 -16.68 3.42 -0.63
C ARG A 76 -15.33 3.96 -0.17
N VAL A 77 -14.71 3.30 0.79
CA VAL A 77 -13.44 3.74 1.40
C VAL A 77 -12.33 2.80 1.00
N LEU A 78 -11.20 3.35 0.55
CA LEU A 78 -9.96 2.62 0.42
C LEU A 78 -9.04 2.95 1.60
N ILE A 79 -8.75 1.94 2.41
CA ILE A 79 -7.75 2.02 3.47
C ILE A 79 -6.38 1.76 2.86
N VAL A 80 -5.41 2.61 3.18
CA VAL A 80 -4.06 2.52 2.65
C VAL A 80 -3.08 2.26 3.78
N ASP A 81 -2.19 1.28 3.60
CA ASP A 81 -1.02 1.11 4.45
C ASP A 81 0.24 0.81 3.63
N VAL A 82 1.41 1.04 4.20
CA VAL A 82 2.69 0.71 3.55
C VAL A 82 3.08 -0.74 3.86
N ASN A 83 2.86 -1.16 5.10
CA ASN A 83 3.36 -2.43 5.60
C ASN A 83 2.22 -3.24 6.22
N PHE A 84 2.10 -4.49 5.82
CA PHE A 84 1.10 -5.43 6.33
C PHE A 84 1.78 -6.60 7.04
N ALA A 85 1.64 -6.64 8.36
CA ALA A 85 2.09 -7.75 9.20
C ALA A 85 0.88 -8.53 9.74
N SER A 86 0.30 -8.09 10.86
CA SER A 86 -0.85 -8.72 11.49
C SER A 86 -2.21 -8.18 11.01
N GLY A 87 -2.21 -7.10 10.24
CA GLY A 87 -3.43 -6.40 9.81
C GLY A 87 -4.13 -5.59 10.91
N THR A 88 -3.51 -5.39 12.07
CA THR A 88 -4.12 -4.63 13.18
C THR A 88 -4.37 -3.17 12.83
N ALA A 89 -3.44 -2.52 12.13
CA ALA A 89 -3.59 -1.13 11.68
C ALA A 89 -4.77 -1.00 10.71
N VAL A 90 -4.82 -1.87 9.70
CA VAL A 90 -5.95 -1.97 8.76
C VAL A 90 -7.26 -2.24 9.50
N ALA A 91 -7.27 -3.14 10.49
CA ALA A 91 -8.47 -3.44 11.26
C ALA A 91 -8.96 -2.26 12.12
N GLN A 92 -8.04 -1.47 12.69
CA GLN A 92 -8.39 -0.25 13.40
C GLN A 92 -8.97 0.79 12.45
N ALA A 93 -8.33 1.02 11.30
CA ALA A 93 -8.83 1.92 10.27
C ALA A 93 -10.20 1.48 9.72
N ALA A 94 -10.41 0.18 9.52
CA ALA A 94 -11.69 -0.37 9.08
C ALA A 94 -12.81 -0.09 10.07
N ARG A 95 -12.54 -0.24 11.36
CA ARG A 95 -13.50 0.15 12.41
C ARG A 95 -13.82 1.64 12.36
N THR A 96 -12.81 2.49 12.21
CA THR A 96 -13.01 3.95 12.06
C THR A 96 -13.88 4.26 10.85
N ALA A 97 -13.58 3.67 9.69
CA ALA A 97 -14.37 3.87 8.47
C ALA A 97 -15.81 3.35 8.59
N ARG A 98 -16.02 2.17 9.20
CA ARG A 98 -17.38 1.66 9.47
C ARG A 98 -18.14 2.60 10.41
N ASN A 99 -17.50 3.10 11.46
CA ASN A 99 -18.12 4.04 12.40
C ASN A 99 -18.47 5.38 11.73
N ALA A 100 -17.72 5.78 10.70
CA ALA A 100 -18.03 6.94 9.86
C ALA A 100 -19.15 6.68 8.83
N GLY A 101 -19.64 5.44 8.71
CA GLY A 101 -20.74 5.05 7.83
C GLY A 101 -20.29 4.52 6.46
N ALA A 102 -19.05 4.04 6.31
CA ALA A 102 -18.58 3.41 5.09
C ALA A 102 -19.36 2.12 4.78
N GLN A 103 -19.93 2.04 3.57
CA GLN A 103 -20.71 0.89 3.13
C GLN A 103 -19.81 -0.24 2.61
N TYR A 104 -18.74 0.13 1.92
CA TYR A 104 -17.75 -0.80 1.38
C TYR A 104 -16.35 -0.30 1.76
N ILE A 105 -15.52 -1.20 2.26
CA ILE A 105 -14.15 -0.93 2.69
C ILE A 105 -13.23 -1.92 2.00
N GLN A 106 -12.34 -1.40 1.16
CA GLN A 106 -11.20 -2.16 0.65
C GLN A 106 -9.93 -1.69 1.36
N ALA A 107 -8.96 -2.58 1.52
CA ALA A 107 -7.61 -2.21 1.92
C ALA A 107 -6.62 -2.43 0.79
N ALA A 108 -5.71 -1.48 0.60
CA ALA A 108 -4.54 -1.61 -0.25
C ALA A 108 -3.28 -1.44 0.60
N VAL A 109 -2.38 -2.42 0.52
CA VAL A 109 -1.11 -2.40 1.24
C VAL A 109 0.04 -2.61 0.27
N LEU A 110 1.12 -1.84 0.41
CA LEU A 110 2.27 -1.98 -0.50
C LEU A 110 3.05 -3.27 -0.23
N HIS A 111 3.41 -3.54 1.03
CA HIS A 111 4.32 -4.64 1.32
C HIS A 111 3.76 -5.58 2.38
N GLN A 112 3.83 -6.88 2.11
CA GLN A 112 3.55 -7.90 3.09
C GLN A 112 4.84 -8.29 3.83
N LEU A 113 4.84 -8.13 5.15
CA LEU A 113 6.03 -8.37 6.00
C LEU A 113 6.11 -9.78 6.56
N THR A 114 4.98 -10.48 6.66
CA THR A 114 4.90 -11.82 7.25
C THR A 114 4.20 -12.79 6.30
N PRO A 115 4.63 -14.06 6.22
CA PRO A 115 4.06 -15.04 5.30
C PRO A 115 2.61 -15.42 5.65
N VAL A 116 2.20 -15.20 6.90
CA VAL A 116 0.81 -15.35 7.34
C VAL A 116 0.07 -14.05 7.04
N THR A 117 -0.80 -14.07 6.03
CA THR A 117 -1.75 -12.98 5.80
C THR A 117 -2.97 -13.14 6.70
N ALA A 118 -3.31 -12.08 7.43
CA ALA A 118 -4.70 -11.92 7.85
C ALA A 118 -5.54 -11.67 6.57
N GLY A 119 -6.52 -12.53 6.30
CA GLY A 119 -7.44 -12.31 5.18
C GLY A 119 -8.30 -11.06 5.41
N ALA A 120 -8.90 -10.53 4.34
CA ALA A 120 -9.77 -9.35 4.37
C ALA A 120 -10.78 -9.36 5.55
N ASN A 121 -11.47 -10.49 5.74
CA ASN A 121 -12.44 -10.69 6.83
C ASN A 121 -11.84 -10.52 8.24
N ALA A 122 -10.59 -10.94 8.45
CA ALA A 122 -9.92 -10.81 9.75
C ALA A 122 -9.58 -9.35 10.07
N CYS A 123 -9.40 -8.52 9.04
CA CYS A 123 -9.23 -7.08 9.17
C CYS A 123 -10.56 -6.31 9.16
N GLY A 124 -11.70 -6.97 8.97
CA GLY A 124 -13.01 -6.30 8.87
C GLY A 124 -13.17 -5.43 7.61
N VAL A 125 -12.40 -5.74 6.56
CA VAL A 125 -12.51 -5.14 5.23
C VAL A 125 -13.19 -6.13 4.28
N ASP A 126 -13.84 -5.61 3.25
CA ASP A 126 -14.54 -6.42 2.25
C ASP A 126 -13.57 -7.04 1.24
N ASP A 127 -12.43 -6.38 1.00
CA ASP A 127 -11.37 -6.86 0.12
C ASP A 127 -9.99 -6.32 0.56
N LEU A 128 -8.91 -7.06 0.26
CA LEU A 128 -7.54 -6.73 0.61
C LEU A 128 -6.61 -6.98 -0.59
N VAL A 129 -6.00 -5.91 -1.08
CA VAL A 129 -5.02 -5.93 -2.17
C VAL A 129 -3.63 -5.69 -1.60
N VAL A 130 -2.69 -6.59 -1.92
CA VAL A 130 -1.26 -6.41 -1.64
C VAL A 130 -0.59 -6.04 -2.96
N LEU A 131 -0.05 -4.83 -3.04
CA LEU A 131 0.67 -4.29 -4.20
C LEU A 131 2.13 -4.73 -4.13
N SER A 132 2.38 -6.02 -4.34
CA SER A 132 3.73 -6.57 -4.32
C SER A 132 4.66 -5.82 -5.29
N ASP A 133 5.93 -5.61 -4.93
CA ASP A 133 7.03 -5.27 -5.84
C ASP A 133 7.29 -6.48 -6.77
N GLU A 134 6.30 -6.93 -7.55
CA GLU A 134 6.55 -7.78 -8.71
C GLU A 134 6.75 -6.86 -9.91
N ASP A 135 7.94 -6.26 -9.98
CA ASP A 135 8.62 -5.80 -11.21
C ASP A 135 9.82 -4.94 -10.79
N HIS A 136 10.98 -5.57 -10.57
CA HIS A 136 12.35 -5.09 -10.84
C HIS A 136 13.34 -6.23 -10.43
N ALA A 137 12.99 -7.48 -10.73
CA ALA A 137 14.00 -8.52 -10.90
C ALA A 137 14.44 -8.46 -12.37
N ASP A 138 15.74 -8.53 -12.59
CA ASP A 138 16.44 -8.64 -13.88
C ASP A 138 16.69 -7.35 -14.67
N ASP A 139 17.75 -6.65 -14.27
CA ASP A 139 18.69 -6.08 -15.26
C ASP A 139 20.13 -6.31 -14.76
N GLU A 140 20.52 -7.58 -14.67
CA GLU A 140 21.94 -7.95 -14.66
C GLU A 140 22.41 -7.94 -16.13
N PRO A 141 23.39 -7.10 -16.53
CA PRO A 141 23.98 -7.20 -17.85
C PRO A 141 24.92 -8.41 -17.86
N SER A 142 24.34 -9.61 -18.06
CA SER A 142 25.09 -10.82 -18.44
C SER A 142 25.54 -10.72 -19.90
N GLY A 143 26.47 -9.80 -20.15
CA GLY A 143 27.21 -9.68 -21.41
C GLY A 143 28.46 -10.57 -21.39
N SER A 144 28.29 -11.89 -21.36
CA SER A 144 29.35 -12.81 -21.77
C SER A 144 29.58 -12.66 -23.27
N THR A 145 30.46 -11.74 -23.66
CA THR A 145 31.09 -11.81 -24.98
C THR A 145 32.42 -12.51 -24.83
N SER A 146 32.34 -13.83 -24.98
CA SER A 146 33.41 -14.65 -25.55
C SER A 146 33.99 -13.93 -26.77
N SER A 147 35.12 -13.26 -26.58
CA SER A 147 35.93 -12.75 -27.68
C SER A 147 36.96 -13.82 -28.00
N GLY A 148 36.61 -14.60 -29.00
CA GLY A 148 37.49 -15.59 -29.62
C GLY A 148 38.71 -14.95 -30.26
N LEU A 149 39.82 -15.68 -30.12
CA LEU A 149 41.02 -15.66 -30.95
C LEU A 149 40.73 -15.39 -32.43
N TRP A 150 41.18 -14.25 -32.95
CA TRP A 150 41.50 -14.07 -34.38
C TRP A 150 42.67 -13.08 -34.52
N TRP A 151 43.84 -13.65 -34.83
CA TRP A 151 45.10 -13.09 -35.37
C TRP A 151 45.96 -12.19 -34.47
#